data_AF-A0A661SIA3-F1
#
_entry.id   AF-A0A661SIA3-F1
#
_cell.length_a   1.000
_cell.length_b   1.000
_cell.length_c   1.000
_cell.angle_alpha   90.00
_cell.angle_beta   90.00
_cell.angle_gamma   90.00
#
_symmetry.space_group_name_H-M   'P 1'
#
loop_
_entity.id
_entity.type
_entity.pdbx_description
1 polymer ?
#
loop_
_entity_poly.entity_id
_entity_poly.type
_entity_poly.pdbx_seq_one_letter_code
_entity_poly.pdbx_strand_id
1 'polypeptide(L)'
;MMKKFKFRLDPIVRFRRYRERIALIDLAATKRKLIETTNKIQQIEQDRKTTAIEVDQRQAEGMAVRDFCTYAAYMERLYREEESGNEYLAEIEKTIKEKQKVAEVERTRKKTLVRLKEIEYAEYSKKLELSEQKAADELLGLRRRPEKFVIV
;
A
#
# COMPACT_ATOMS: atom_id res chain seq x y z
N MET A 1 -17.37 19.44 -34.56
CA MET A 1 -16.57 19.42 -33.31
C MET A 1 -16.42 17.96 -32.88
N MET A 2 -15.20 17.39 -32.87
CA MET A 2 -15.00 15.99 -32.46
C MET A 2 -15.31 15.80 -30.97
N LYS A 3 -15.89 14.65 -30.61
CA LYS A 3 -16.25 14.33 -29.23
C LYS A 3 -14.99 14.04 -28.41
N LYS A 4 -14.87 14.67 -27.24
CA LYS A 4 -13.79 14.42 -26.26
C LYS A 4 -13.67 12.92 -25.94
N PHE A 5 -12.44 12.44 -25.74
CA PHE A 5 -12.16 11.07 -25.31
C PHE A 5 -12.91 10.72 -24.01
N LYS A 6 -13.54 9.54 -23.98
CA LYS A 6 -14.20 8.99 -22.80
C LYS A 6 -13.84 7.52 -22.66
N PHE A 7 -13.13 7.18 -21.58
CA PHE A 7 -12.82 5.80 -21.27
C PHE A 7 -14.01 5.14 -20.58
N ARG A 8 -14.60 4.12 -21.20
CA ARG A 8 -15.84 3.48 -20.70
C ARG A 8 -15.66 2.84 -19.32
N LEU A 9 -14.46 2.38 -19.00
CA LEU A 9 -14.15 1.70 -17.74
C LEU A 9 -13.59 2.66 -16.67
N ASP A 10 -13.67 3.98 -16.85
CA ASP A 10 -13.24 4.97 -15.84
C ASP A 10 -13.86 4.75 -14.45
N PRO A 11 -15.16 4.42 -14.32
CA PRO A 11 -15.74 4.07 -13.02
C PRO A 11 -15.03 2.89 -12.35
N ILE A 12 -14.63 1.88 -13.13
CA ILE A 12 -13.93 0.69 -12.64
C ILE A 12 -12.50 1.06 -12.20
N VAL A 13 -11.81 1.93 -12.96
CA VAL A 13 -10.49 2.44 -12.55
C VAL A 13 -10.56 3.14 -11.20
N ARG A 14 -11.58 3.99 -10.98
CA ARG A 14 -11.79 4.67 -9.70
C ARG A 14 -12.06 3.67 -8.57
N PHE A 15 -12.91 2.68 -8.81
CA PHE A 15 -13.18 1.62 -7.83
C PHE A 15 -11.91 0.83 -7.48
N ARG A 16 -11.08 0.47 -8.46
CA ARG A 16 -9.80 -0.25 -8.22
C ARG A 16 -8.79 0.60 -7.44
N ARG A 17 -8.72 1.91 -7.71
CA ARG A 17 -7.91 2.84 -6.89
C ARG A 17 -8.36 2.85 -5.44
N TYR A 18 -9.68 2.86 -5.21
CA TYR A 18 -10.22 2.77 -3.86
C TYR A 18 -9.87 1.44 -3.18
N ARG A 19 -10.02 0.31 -3.87
CA ARG A 19 -9.68 -1.02 -3.34
C ARG A 19 -8.20 -1.16 -2.98
N GLU A 20 -7.30 -0.69 -3.84
CA GLU A 20 -5.86 -0.64 -3.54
C GLU A 20 -5.57 0.22 -2.30
N ARG A 21 -6.22 1.41 -2.19
CA ARG A 21 -6.06 2.27 -1.01
C ARG A 21 -6.48 1.58 0.28
N ILE A 22 -7.63 0.90 0.28
CA ILE A 22 -8.09 0.14 1.46
C ILE A 22 -7.09 -0.96 1.82
N ALA A 23 -6.62 -1.74 0.84
CA ALA A 23 -5.63 -2.80 1.09
C ALA A 23 -4.32 -2.25 1.67
N LEU A 24 -3.87 -1.07 1.22
CA LEU A 24 -2.68 -0.41 1.75
C LEU A 24 -2.90 0.12 3.19
N ILE A 25 -4.08 0.66 3.49
CA ILE A 25 -4.44 1.09 4.86
C ILE A 25 -4.43 -0.11 5.80
N ASP A 26 -5.05 -1.22 5.40
CA ASP A 26 -5.11 -2.44 6.21
C ASP A 26 -3.72 -3.03 6.46
N LEU A 27 -2.85 -3.01 5.44
CA LEU A 27 -1.46 -3.42 5.57
C LEU A 27 -0.70 -2.50 6.53
N ALA A 28 -0.86 -1.18 6.39
CA ALA A 28 -0.21 -0.20 7.27
C ALA A 28 -0.64 -0.37 8.73
N ALA A 29 -1.93 -0.57 8.99
CA ALA A 29 -2.45 -0.83 10.33
C ALA A 29 -1.83 -2.10 10.94
N THR A 30 -1.64 -3.15 10.14
CA THR A 30 -1.03 -4.41 10.61
C THR A 30 0.46 -4.24 10.89
N LYS A 31 1.17 -3.48 10.07
CA LYS A 31 2.57 -3.12 10.32
C LYS A 31 2.74 -2.27 11.60
N ARG A 32 1.80 -1.38 11.89
CA ARG A 32 1.81 -0.63 13.16
C ARG A 32 1.67 -1.57 14.36
N LYS A 33 0.74 -2.52 14.29
CA LYS A 33 0.60 -3.56 15.33
C LYS A 33 1.88 -4.37 15.54
N LEU A 34 2.60 -4.70 14.46
CA LEU A 34 3.91 -5.35 14.57
C LEU A 34 4.87 -4.51 15.40
N ILE A 35 5.04 -3.23 15.03
CA ILE A 35 5.93 -2.30 15.74
C ILE A 35 5.53 -2.15 17.21
N GLU A 36 4.24 -1.95 17.50
CA GLU A 36 3.72 -1.84 18.86
C GLU A 36 4.02 -3.09 19.69
N THR A 37 3.83 -4.28 19.10
CA THR A 37 4.08 -5.56 19.77
C THR A 37 5.58 -5.78 20.00
N THR A 38 6.42 -5.48 19.01
CA THR A 38 7.89 -5.54 19.15
C THR A 38 8.38 -4.61 20.24
N ASN A 39 7.89 -3.36 20.29
CA ASN A 39 8.26 -2.41 21.34
C ASN A 39 7.85 -2.91 22.73
N LYS A 40 6.67 -3.53 22.84
CA LYS A 40 6.21 -4.13 24.10
C LYS A 40 7.12 -5.27 24.56
N ILE A 41 7.53 -6.15 23.66
CA ILE A 41 8.46 -7.25 23.97
C ILE A 41 9.82 -6.72 24.40
N GLN A 42 10.35 -5.71 23.70
CA GLN A 42 11.59 -5.05 24.10
C GLN A 42 11.50 -4.41 25.49
N GLN A 43 10.34 -3.84 25.84
CA GLN A 43 10.11 -3.33 27.19
C GLN A 43 10.11 -4.46 28.22
N ILE A 44 9.45 -5.59 27.93
CA ILE A 44 9.44 -6.77 28.81
C ILE A 44 10.86 -7.32 29.00
N GLU A 45 11.65 -7.43 27.94
CA GLU A 45 13.06 -7.83 28.01
C GLU A 45 13.87 -6.90 28.91
N GLN A 46 13.65 -5.59 28.79
CA GLN A 46 14.32 -4.60 29.60
C GLN A 46 13.90 -4.70 31.07
N ASP A 47 12.61 -4.83 31.34
CA ASP A 47 12.07 -5.00 32.69
C ASP A 47 12.63 -6.28 33.34
N ARG A 48 12.76 -7.37 32.59
CA ARG A 48 13.40 -8.62 33.07
C ARG A 48 14.85 -8.40 33.46
N LYS A 49 15.64 -7.71 32.62
CA LYS A 49 17.05 -7.42 32.91
C LYS A 49 17.17 -6.55 34.16
N THR A 50 16.37 -5.48 34.25
CA THR A 50 16.38 -4.58 35.41
C THR A 50 15.96 -5.31 36.69
N THR A 51 14.92 -6.14 36.62
CA THR A 51 14.45 -6.93 37.76
C THR A 51 15.51 -7.94 38.21
N ALA A 52 16.19 -8.62 37.29
CA ALA A 52 17.26 -9.56 37.62
C ALA A 52 18.40 -8.88 38.37
N ILE A 53 18.83 -7.69 37.92
CA ILE A 53 19.86 -6.89 38.59
C ILE A 53 19.41 -6.49 40.00
N GLU A 54 18.14 -6.07 40.16
CA GLU A 54 17.60 -5.70 41.47
C GLU A 54 17.54 -6.89 42.43
N VAL A 55 17.17 -8.07 41.94
CA VAL A 55 17.15 -9.31 42.71
C VAL A 55 18.56 -9.67 43.18
N ASP A 56 19.55 -9.63 42.28
CA ASP A 56 20.95 -9.93 42.61
C ASP A 56 21.50 -8.99 43.69
N GLN A 57 21.23 -7.68 43.56
CA GLN A 57 21.65 -6.67 44.55
C GLN A 57 21.02 -6.91 45.92
N ARG A 58 19.69 -7.07 45.97
CA ARG A 58 18.97 -7.33 47.22
C ARG A 58 19.35 -8.66 47.86
N GLN A 59 19.67 -9.67 47.04
CA GLN A 59 20.14 -10.96 47.54
C GLN A 59 21.51 -10.82 48.22
N ALA A 60 22.41 -10.01 47.67
CA ALA A 60 23.71 -9.70 48.30
C ALA A 60 23.55 -8.94 49.64
N GLU A 61 22.49 -8.14 49.80
CA GLU A 61 22.18 -7.39 51.01
C GLU A 61 21.42 -8.20 52.08
N GLY A 62 21.00 -9.43 51.76
CA GLY A 62 20.21 -10.29 52.67
C GLY A 62 18.70 -10.13 52.46
N MET A 63 18.21 -10.60 51.30
CA MET A 63 16.79 -10.58 50.94
C MET A 63 15.95 -11.57 51.77
N ALA A 64 14.75 -11.15 52.19
CA ALA A 64 13.78 -12.06 52.79
C ALA A 64 13.21 -13.05 51.74
N VAL A 65 12.99 -14.29 52.13
CA VAL A 65 12.47 -15.37 51.25
C VAL A 65 11.14 -14.97 50.59
N ARG A 66 10.24 -14.29 51.30
CA ARG A 66 8.97 -13.82 50.75
C ARG A 66 9.16 -12.86 49.58
N ASP A 67 10.13 -11.95 49.69
CA ASP A 67 10.41 -10.96 48.66
C ASP A 67 11.02 -11.65 47.45
N PHE A 68 11.91 -12.61 47.67
CA PHE A 68 12.46 -13.47 46.61
C PHE A 68 11.35 -14.21 45.84
N CYS A 69 10.40 -14.85 46.56
CA CYS A 69 9.26 -15.52 45.92
C CYS A 69 8.40 -14.56 45.08
N THR A 70 8.26 -13.31 45.54
CA THR A 70 7.52 -12.28 44.81
C THR A 70 8.22 -11.91 43.50
N TYR A 71 9.53 -11.69 43.55
CA TYR A 71 10.34 -11.43 42.34
C TYR A 71 10.33 -12.63 41.38
N ALA A 72 10.45 -13.85 41.88
CA ALA A 72 10.40 -15.06 41.05
C ALA A 72 9.06 -15.18 40.31
N ALA A 73 7.94 -14.95 41.01
CA ALA A 73 6.62 -14.96 40.39
C ALA A 73 6.45 -13.85 39.34
N TYR A 74 6.98 -12.66 39.62
CA TYR A 74 6.96 -11.54 38.68
C TYR A 74 7.79 -11.83 37.42
N MET A 75 9.00 -12.38 37.58
CA MET A 75 9.87 -12.78 36.48
C MET A 75 9.21 -13.85 35.62
N GLU A 76 8.62 -14.88 36.23
CA GLU A 76 7.86 -15.93 35.53
C GLU A 76 6.71 -15.35 34.71
N ARG A 77 5.98 -14.36 35.26
CA ARG A 77 4.94 -13.65 34.50
C ARG A 77 5.52 -12.93 33.28
N LEU A 78 6.65 -12.24 33.44
CA LEU A 78 7.31 -11.54 32.32
C LEU A 78 7.79 -12.53 31.25
N TYR A 79 8.31 -13.70 31.62
CA TYR A 79 8.67 -14.77 30.67
C TYR A 79 7.47 -15.21 29.83
N ARG A 80 6.33 -15.48 30.46
CA ARG A 80 5.11 -15.90 29.74
C ARG A 80 4.56 -14.79 28.85
N GLU A 81 4.63 -13.54 29.28
CA GLU A 81 4.21 -12.38 28.48
C GLU A 81 5.12 -12.16 27.27
N GLU A 82 6.42 -12.40 27.40
CA GLU A 82 7.38 -12.38 26.29
C GLU A 82 7.12 -13.52 25.30
N GLU A 83 6.95 -14.76 25.80
CA GLU A 83 6.69 -15.94 24.98
C GLU A 83 5.41 -15.78 24.16
N SER A 84 4.30 -15.45 24.81
CA SER A 84 3.02 -15.17 24.13
C SER A 84 3.10 -13.97 23.18
N GLY A 85 3.90 -12.95 23.52
CA GLY A 85 4.19 -11.83 22.63
C GLY A 85 4.90 -12.27 21.35
N ASN A 86 5.91 -13.13 21.47
CA ASN A 86 6.68 -13.65 20.33
C ASN A 86 5.84 -14.57 19.43
N GLU A 87 4.98 -15.40 20.00
CA GLU A 87 4.00 -16.19 19.23
C GLU A 87 3.06 -15.26 18.43
N TYR A 88 2.54 -14.21 19.09
CA TYR A 88 1.67 -13.25 18.43
C TYR A 88 2.39 -12.44 17.34
N LEU A 89 3.68 -12.12 17.51
CA LEU A 89 4.50 -11.51 16.45
C LEU A 89 4.55 -12.38 15.20
N ALA A 90 4.78 -13.70 15.35
CA ALA A 90 4.83 -14.61 14.22
C ALA A 90 3.50 -14.62 13.42
N GLU A 91 2.37 -14.58 14.12
CA GLU A 91 1.04 -14.47 13.49
C GLU A 91 0.82 -13.12 12.79
N ILE A 92 1.28 -12.02 13.40
CA ILE A 92 1.24 -10.69 12.76
C ILE A 92 2.07 -10.69 11.46
N GLU A 93 3.28 -11.26 11.49
CA GLU A 93 4.16 -11.33 10.31
C GLU A 93 3.53 -12.13 9.17
N LYS A 94 2.90 -13.26 9.49
CA LYS A 94 2.13 -14.05 8.52
C LYS A 94 0.99 -13.23 7.92
N THR A 95 0.23 -12.53 8.77
CA THR A 95 -0.86 -11.64 8.33
C THR A 95 -0.35 -10.50 7.44
N ILE A 96 0.83 -9.94 7.73
CA ILE A 96 1.46 -8.92 6.89
C ILE A 96 1.75 -9.47 5.49
N LYS A 97 2.34 -10.68 5.39
CA LYS A 97 2.63 -11.31 4.10
C LYS A 97 1.35 -11.54 3.28
N GLU A 98 0.26 -11.96 3.92
CA GLU A 98 -1.04 -12.12 3.26
C GLU A 98 -1.59 -10.78 2.76
N LYS A 99 -1.59 -9.74 3.60
CA LYS A 99 -2.06 -8.40 3.22
C LYS A 99 -1.21 -7.74 2.14
N GLN A 100 0.10 -7.99 2.12
CA GLN A 100 0.99 -7.57 1.04
C GLN A 100 0.57 -8.18 -0.30
N LYS A 101 0.26 -9.48 -0.32
CA LYS A 101 -0.25 -10.15 -1.54
C LYS A 101 -1.56 -9.52 -2.01
N VAL A 102 -2.49 -9.24 -1.11
CA VAL A 102 -3.76 -8.59 -1.45
C VAL A 102 -3.52 -7.20 -2.06
N ALA A 103 -2.65 -6.39 -1.46
CA ALA A 103 -2.31 -5.07 -1.96
C ALA A 103 -1.67 -5.13 -3.36
N GLU A 104 -0.76 -6.07 -3.60
CA GLU A 104 -0.13 -6.25 -4.91
C GLU A 104 -1.12 -6.74 -5.99
N VAL A 105 -2.08 -7.60 -5.63
CA VAL A 105 -3.15 -8.02 -6.54
C VAL A 105 -4.02 -6.83 -6.96
N GLU A 106 -4.48 -6.01 -6.01
CA GLU A 106 -5.29 -4.82 -6.33
C GLU A 106 -4.49 -3.76 -7.11
N ARG A 107 -3.21 -3.59 -6.79
CA ARG A 107 -2.29 -2.73 -7.55
C ARG A 107 -2.15 -3.19 -8.99
N THR A 108 -1.96 -4.48 -9.21
CA THR A 108 -1.84 -5.09 -10.55
C THR A 108 -3.14 -4.91 -11.34
N ARG A 109 -4.29 -5.24 -10.74
CA ARG A 109 -5.62 -5.05 -11.35
C ARG A 109 -5.86 -3.59 -11.77
N LYS A 110 -5.49 -2.63 -10.93
CA LYS A 110 -5.54 -1.20 -11.26
C LYS A 110 -4.62 -0.87 -12.44
N LYS A 111 -3.35 -1.30 -12.38
CA LYS A 111 -2.35 -1.01 -13.42
C LYS A 111 -2.80 -1.50 -14.80
N THR A 112 -3.39 -2.70 -14.89
CA THR A 112 -3.90 -3.25 -16.15
C THR A 112 -4.96 -2.34 -16.78
N LEU A 113 -5.91 -1.83 -16.00
CA LEU A 113 -6.96 -0.93 -16.52
C LEU A 113 -6.42 0.46 -16.90
N VAL A 114 -5.45 0.98 -16.13
CA VAL A 114 -4.80 2.25 -16.48
C VAL A 114 -4.04 2.11 -17.79
N ARG A 115 -3.30 1.02 -17.98
CA ARG A 115 -2.60 0.73 -19.23
C ARG A 115 -3.56 0.61 -20.41
N LEU A 116 -4.71 -0.05 -20.22
CA LEU A 116 -5.74 -0.13 -21.26
C LEU A 116 -6.26 1.26 -21.63
N LYS A 117 -6.51 2.12 -20.64
CA LYS A 117 -6.92 3.51 -20.87
C LYS A 117 -5.88 4.30 -21.68
N GLU A 118 -4.60 4.13 -21.36
CA GLU A 118 -3.50 4.79 -22.08
C GLU A 118 -3.44 4.35 -23.55
N ILE A 119 -3.62 3.05 -23.83
CA ILE A 119 -3.67 2.51 -25.19
C ILE A 119 -4.86 3.11 -25.96
N GLU A 120 -6.07 3.05 -25.40
CA GLU A 120 -7.26 3.62 -26.06
C GLU A 120 -7.13 5.13 -26.30
N TYR A 121 -6.50 5.85 -25.37
CA TYR A 121 -6.23 7.27 -25.52
C TYR A 121 -5.26 7.55 -26.66
N ALA A 122 -4.17 6.78 -26.76
CA ALA A 122 -3.20 6.91 -27.84
C ALA A 122 -3.84 6.67 -29.22
N GLU A 123 -4.70 5.66 -29.33
CA GLU A 123 -5.46 5.39 -30.56
C GLU A 123 -6.43 6.52 -30.92
N TYR A 124 -7.12 7.07 -29.92
CA TYR A 124 -8.01 8.22 -30.11
C TYR A 124 -7.22 9.44 -30.62
N SER A 125 -6.07 9.76 -30.01
CA SER A 125 -5.22 10.88 -30.40
C SER A 125 -4.71 10.72 -31.83
N LYS A 126 -4.26 9.52 -32.21
CA LYS A 126 -3.82 9.23 -33.59
C LYS A 126 -4.95 9.42 -34.61
N LYS A 127 -6.18 9.00 -34.27
CA LYS A 127 -7.35 9.21 -35.14
C LYS A 127 -7.71 10.68 -35.27
N LEU A 128 -7.58 11.45 -34.19
CA LEU A 128 -7.80 12.89 -34.18
C LEU A 128 -6.79 13.59 -35.11
N GLU A 129 -5.49 13.32 -34.95
CA GLU A 129 -4.44 13.87 -35.80
C GLU A 129 -4.68 13.58 -37.29
N LEU A 130 -5.03 12.33 -37.63
CA LEU A 130 -5.35 11.95 -39.01
C LEU A 130 -6.58 12.69 -39.56
N SER A 131 -7.59 12.93 -38.71
CA SER A 131 -8.78 13.68 -39.13
C SER A 131 -8.51 15.17 -39.33
N GLU A 132 -7.63 15.75 -38.50
CA GLU A 132 -7.21 17.15 -38.61
C GLU A 132 -6.34 17.35 -39.86
N GLN A 133 -5.42 16.43 -40.15
CA GLN A 133 -4.64 16.45 -41.38
C GLN A 133 -5.53 16.39 -42.62
N LYS A 134 -6.50 15.47 -42.66
CA LYS A 134 -7.46 15.37 -43.78
C LYS A 134 -8.26 16.66 -43.96
N ALA A 135 -8.76 17.24 -42.87
CA ALA A 135 -9.49 18.50 -42.93
C ALA A 135 -8.62 19.66 -43.45
N ALA A 136 -7.34 19.71 -43.06
CA ALA A 136 -6.39 20.70 -43.57
C ALA A 136 -6.11 20.50 -45.07
N ASP A 137 -5.91 19.26 -45.52
CA ASP A 137 -5.69 18.93 -46.93
C ASP A 137 -6.90 19.28 -47.81
N GLU A 138 -8.12 18.98 -47.34
CA GLU A 138 -9.37 19.37 -48.02
C GLU A 138 -9.49 20.89 -48.16
N LEU A 139 -9.15 21.64 -47.12
CA LEU A 139 -9.19 23.11 -47.13
C LEU A 139 -8.16 23.70 -48.10
N LEU A 140 -6.96 23.12 -48.18
CA LEU A 140 -5.95 23.48 -49.18
C LEU A 140 -6.38 23.12 -50.61
N GLY A 141 -7.04 21.97 -50.79
CA GLY A 141 -7.59 21.53 -52.08
C GLY A 141 -8.71 22.43 -52.61
N LEU A 142 -9.59 22.93 -51.72
CA LEU A 142 -10.64 23.89 -52.07
C LEU A 142 -10.08 25.25 -52.52
N ARG A 143 -8.96 25.69 -51.92
CA ARG A 143 -8.27 26.93 -52.34
C ARG A 143 -7.53 26.82 -53.67
N ARG A 144 -7.22 25.59 -54.12
CA ARG A 144 -6.46 25.31 -55.37
C ARG A 144 -7.33 25.02 -56.59
N ARG A 145 -8.66 25.11 -56.52
CA ARG A 145 -9.50 25.10 -57.74
C ARG A 145 -9.46 26.49 -58.38
N PRO A 146 -8.73 26.72 -59.49
CA PRO A 146 -8.87 27.96 -60.24
C PRO A 146 -10.28 28.00 -60.81
N GLU A 147 -10.96 29.14 -60.62
CA GLU A 147 -12.10 29.53 -61.45
C GLU A 147 -11.68 29.36 -62.91
N LYS A 148 -12.34 28.45 -63.63
CA LYS A 148 -12.26 28.45 -65.08
C LYS A 148 -12.95 29.74 -65.53
N PHE A 149 -12.17 30.80 -65.72
CA PHE A 149 -12.58 31.95 -66.49
C PHE A 149 -12.88 31.46 -67.91
N VAL A 150 -14.16 31.32 -68.24
CA VAL A 150 -14.65 31.25 -69.61
C VAL A 150 -14.65 32.69 -70.11
N ILE A 151 -13.67 33.04 -70.94
CA ILE A 151 -13.72 34.27 -71.73
C ILE A 151 -14.35 33.87 -73.07
N VAL A 152 -15.53 34.43 -73.34
CA VAL A 152 -16.26 34.38 -74.61
C VAL A 152 -15.63 35.36 -75.59
#